data_AF-A0A923MR12-F1
#
_entry.id   AF-A0A923MR12-F1
#
_cell.length_a   1.000
_cell.length_b   1.000
_cell.length_c   1.000
_cell.angle_alpha   90.00
_cell.angle_beta   90.00
_cell.angle_gamma   90.00
#
_symmetry.space_group_name_H-M   'P 1'
#
loop_
_entity.id
_entity.type
_entity.pdbx_description
1 polymer ?
#
loop_
_entity_poly.entity_id
_entity_poly.type
_entity_poly.pdbx_seq_one_letter_code
_entity_poly.pdbx_strand_id
1 'polypeptide(L)' 'MQTVQYTRSTGRQLTYSIRADEFGRYTIHLGDKELLRGRDSLAAGGRHRAGNKRKMAGAIAEAQRAIEQLTHMEEC' A
#
# COMPACT_ATOMS: atom_id res chain seq x y z
N MET A 1 4.38 -10.10 -8.72
CA MET A 1 4.58 -9.05 -7.68
C MET A 1 4.83 -7.72 -8.38
N GLN A 2 4.19 -6.64 -7.96
CA GLN A 2 4.29 -5.31 -8.58
C GLN A 2 4.82 -4.31 -7.55
N THR A 3 5.76 -3.47 -7.97
CA THR A 3 6.27 -2.38 -7.16
C THR A 3 5.88 -1.06 -7.80
N VAL A 4 5.32 -0.14 -7.01
CA VAL A 4 4.92 1.19 -7.44
C VAL A 4 5.58 2.22 -6.53
N GLN A 5 6.15 3.25 -7.13
CA GLN A 5 6.62 4.42 -6.40
C GLN A 5 5.46 5.40 -6.25
N TYR A 6 5.24 5.84 -5.03
CA TYR A 6 4.22 6.83 -4.72
C TYR A 6 4.86 7.98 -3.97
N THR A 7 4.85 9.15 -4.61
CA THR A 7 5.20 10.39 -3.94
C THR A 7 3.93 10.99 -3.39
N ARG A 8 3.89 11.17 -2.07
CA ARG A 8 2.76 11.80 -1.39
C ARG A 8 2.49 13.18 -1.96
N SER A 9 1.21 13.51 -2.10
CA SER A 9 0.79 14.86 -2.52
C SER A 9 0.69 15.84 -1.36
N THR A 10 0.63 15.34 -0.12
CA THR A 10 0.43 16.15 1.08
C THR A 10 1.64 16.08 2.03
N GLY A 11 2.10 17.23 2.56
CA GLY A 11 3.25 17.32 3.48
C GLY A 11 4.63 17.29 2.81
N ARG A 12 5.65 16.75 3.50
CA ARG A 12 7.04 16.63 2.97
C ARG A 12 7.08 15.69 1.76
N GLN A 13 7.59 16.10 0.60
CA GLN A 13 7.69 15.19 -0.55
C GLN A 13 8.62 13.99 -0.28
N LEU A 14 8.05 12.90 0.22
CA LEU A 14 8.74 11.64 0.45
C LEU A 14 8.23 10.62 -0.56
N THR A 15 9.17 9.89 -1.15
CA THR A 15 8.89 8.84 -2.13
C THR A 15 8.83 7.50 -1.43
N TYR A 16 7.65 6.89 -1.45
CA TYR A 16 7.41 5.58 -0.87
C TYR A 16 7.44 4.51 -1.96
N SER A 17 7.95 3.34 -1.62
CA SER A 17 7.92 2.15 -2.49
C SER A 17 6.91 1.15 -1.97
N ILE A 18 5.81 1.01 -2.71
CA ILE A 18 4.72 0.08 -2.41
C ILE A 18 4.97 -1.20 -3.18
N ARG A 19 5.13 -2.32 -2.47
CA ARG A 19 5.24 -3.66 -3.05
C ARG A 19 3.93 -4.39 -2.82
N ALA A 20 3.22 -4.76 -3.88
CA ALA A 20 1.98 -5.52 -3.81
C ALA A 20 2.10 -6.89 -4.50
N ASP A 21 1.52 -7.93 -3.88
CA ASP A 21 1.49 -9.29 -4.42
C ASP A 21 0.12 -9.69 -4.97
N GLU A 22 0.08 -10.80 -5.69
CA GLU A 22 -1.14 -11.34 -6.31
C GLU A 22 -2.17 -11.84 -5.29
N PHE A 23 -1.77 -11.98 -4.03
CA PHE A 23 -2.63 -12.34 -2.90
C PHE A 23 -3.25 -11.11 -2.23
N GLY A 24 -2.95 -9.90 -2.72
CA GLY A 24 -3.43 -8.64 -2.18
C GLY A 24 -2.69 -8.20 -0.92
N ARG A 25 -1.50 -8.75 -0.64
CA ARG A 25 -0.63 -8.25 0.44
C ARG A 25 0.19 -7.09 -0.10
N TYR A 26 0.46 -6.11 0.76
CA TYR A 26 1.33 -5.00 0.42
C TYR A 26 2.32 -4.66 1.52
N THR A 27 3.45 -4.10 1.12
CA THR A 27 4.48 -3.55 2.01
C THR A 27 4.90 -2.17 1.51
N ILE A 28 4.90 -1.19 2.40
CA ILE A 28 5.34 0.18 2.15
C ILE A 28 6.76 0.33 2.70
N HIS A 29 7.65 0.83 1.84
CA HIS A 29 9.01 1.20 2.21
C HIS A 29 9.24 2.70 2.00
N LEU A 30 10.11 3.29 2.79
CA LEU A 30 10.64 4.62 2.60
C LEU A 30 12.17 4.51 2.55
N GLY A 31 12.74 4.68 1.35
CA GLY A 31 14.12 4.25 1.09
C GLY A 31 14.29 2.76 1.36
N ASP A 32 15.27 2.40 2.18
CA ASP A 32 15.57 1.01 2.58
C ASP A 32 14.77 0.53 3.81
N LYS A 33 13.97 1.41 4.43
CA LYS A 33 13.22 1.09 5.64
C LYS A 33 11.80 0.61 5.32
N GLU A 34 11.43 -0.56 5.84
CA GLU A 34 10.03 -1.01 5.88
C GLU A 34 9.26 -0.17 6.90
N LEU A 35 8.19 0.49 6.46
CA LEU A 35 7.34 1.30 7.33
C LEU A 35 6.10 0.54 7.78
N LEU A 36 5.43 -0.11 6.83
CA LEU A 36 4.14 -0.73 7.09
C LEU A 36 3.95 -1.94 6.18
N ARG A 37 3.36 -2.99 6.74
CA ARG A 37 2.91 -4.16 5.99
C ARG A 37 1.44 -4.39 6.26
N GLY A 38 0.68 -4.61 5.20
CA GLY A 38 -0.76 -4.81 5.27
C GLY A 38 -1.25 -5.82 4.23
N ARG A 39 -2.57 -5.98 4.20
CA ARG A 39 -3.25 -6.81 3.21
C ARG A 39 -4.61 -6.22 2.93
N ASP A 40 -4.88 -6.06 1.64
CA ASP A 40 -6.18 -5.62 1.14
C ASP A 40 -7.29 -6.48 1.75
N SER A 41 -8.17 -5.82 2.49
CA SER A 41 -9.33 -6.42 3.15
C SER A 41 -10.26 -7.11 2.13
N LEU A 42 -10.34 -6.57 0.90
CA LEU A 42 -11.12 -7.14 -0.19
C LEU A 42 -10.50 -8.44 -0.74
N ALA A 43 -9.19 -8.65 -0.56
CA ALA A 43 -8.50 -9.89 -0.88
C ALA A 43 -8.56 -10.95 0.25
N ALA A 44 -9.01 -10.58 1.46
CA ALA A 44 -9.18 -11.49 2.59
C ALA A 44 -10.53 -12.22 2.58
N GLY A 45 -11.57 -11.61 2.01
CA GLY A 45 -12.90 -12.22 1.85
C GLY A 45 -12.92 -13.24 0.70
N GLY A 46 -12.72 -14.52 1.04
CA GLY A 46 -12.59 -15.66 0.11
C GLY A 46 -13.78 -16.00 -0.80
N ARG A 47 -14.65 -15.04 -1.16
CA ARG A 47 -15.82 -15.26 -2.02
C ARG A 47 -15.72 -14.68 -3.42
N HIS A 48 -14.81 -13.73 -3.67
CA HIS A 48 -14.58 -13.22 -5.02
C HIS A 48 -13.22 -13.68 -5.54
N ARG A 49 -13.24 -14.53 -6.57
CA ARG A 49 -12.13 -14.72 -7.51
C ARG A 49 -11.87 -13.42 -8.27
N ALA A 50 -11.62 -12.32 -7.57
CA ALA A 50 -11.09 -11.12 -8.20
C ALA A 50 -9.76 -11.53 -8.83
N GLY A 51 -9.62 -11.32 -10.14
CA GLY A 51 -8.38 -11.63 -10.84
C GLY A 51 -7.20 -10.94 -10.16
N ASN A 52 -6.03 -11.59 -10.15
CA ASN A 52 -4.84 -11.15 -9.41
C ASN A 52 -4.54 -9.66 -9.58
N LYS A 53 -4.75 -9.11 -10.79
CA LYS A 53 -4.61 -7.67 -11.09
C LYS A 53 -5.49 -6.75 -10.23
N ARG A 54 -6.75 -7.13 -9.95
CA ARG A 54 -7.66 -6.34 -9.10
C ARG A 54 -7.24 -6.37 -7.64
N LYS A 55 -6.77 -7.53 -7.15
CA LYS A 55 -6.25 -7.65 -5.77
C LYS A 55 -4.99 -6.81 -5.57
N MET A 56 -4.10 -6.81 -6.56
CA MET A 56 -2.90 -5.97 -6.55
C MET A 56 -3.27 -4.48 -6.57
N ALA A 57 -4.21 -4.08 -7.43
CA ALA A 57 -4.69 -2.70 -7.49
C ALA A 57 -5.34 -2.24 -6.17
N GLY A 58 -6.15 -3.10 -5.54
CA GLY A 58 -6.72 -2.85 -4.22
C GLY A 58 -5.65 -2.66 -3.15
N ALA A 59 -4.67 -3.55 -3.11
CA ALA A 59 -3.53 -3.47 -2.19
C ALA A 59 -2.68 -2.20 -2.39
N ILE A 60 -2.46 -1.76 -3.64
CA ILE A 60 -1.78 -0.50 -3.93
C ILE A 60 -2.61 0.70 -3.46
N ALA A 61 -3.92 0.70 -3.70
CA ALA A 61 -4.81 1.77 -3.26
C ALA A 61 -4.90 1.87 -1.73
N GLU A 62 -4.96 0.73 -1.02
CA GLU A 62 -4.95 0.68 0.44
C GLU A 62 -3.60 1.18 0.99
N ALA A 63 -2.49 0.80 0.36
CA ALA A 63 -1.15 1.30 0.70
C ALA A 63 -1.02 2.81 0.50
N GLN A 64 -1.52 3.37 -0.60
CA GLN A 64 -1.53 4.82 -0.85
C GLN A 64 -2.33 5.56 0.22
N ARG A 65 -3.52 5.05 0.59
CA ARG A 65 -4.31 5.62 1.69
C ARG A 65 -3.57 5.55 3.02
N ALA A 66 -2.91 4.44 3.31
CA ALA A 66 -2.12 4.29 4.53
C ALA A 66 -0.94 5.29 4.59
N ILE A 67 -0.28 5.56 3.44
CA ILE A 67 0.77 6.59 3.33
C ILE A 67 0.22 7.98 3.66
N GLU A 68 -0.94 8.34 3.11
CA GLU A 68 -1.60 9.63 3.40
C GLU A 68 -2.13 9.69 4.85
N GLN A 69 -2.43 8.56 5.50
CA GLN A 69 -2.86 8.51 6.91
C GLN A 69 -1.71 8.51 7.92
N LEU A 70 -0.55 7.94 7.57
CA LEU A 70 0.64 7.87 8.45
C LEU A 70 1.05 9.24 8.98
N THR A 71 0.79 10.31 8.24
CA THR A 71 1.11 11.69 8.65
C THR A 71 0.22 12.21 9.78
N HIS A 72 -1.03 11.74 9.91
CA HIS A 72 -1.89 12.17 11.02
C HIS A 72 -1.43 11.64 12.39
N MET A 73 -0.50 10.68 12.43
CA MET A 73 -0.01 10.09 13.69
C MET A 73 1.34 10.65 14.16
N GLU A 74 2.11 11.36 13.32
CA GLU A 74 3.42 11.93 13.69
C GLU A 74 3.39 13.46 13.95
N GLU A 75 2.21 14.10 13.95
CA GLU A 75 2.04 15.53 14.21
C GLU A 75 1.44 15.87 15.60
N CYS A 76 1.66 15.03 16.62
CA CYS A 76 1.30 15.31 18.02
C CYS A 76 2.50 15.27 18.95
#